data_AF-A0A2N2A8C0-F1
#
_entry.id   AF-A0A2N2A8C0-F1
#
_cell.length_a   1.000
_cell.length_b   1.000
_cell.length_c   1.000
_cell.angle_alpha   90.00
_cell.angle_beta   90.00
_cell.angle_gamma   90.00
#
_symmetry.space_group_name_H-M   'P 1'
#
loop_
_entity.id
_entity.type
_entity.pdbx_description
1 polymer ?
#
loop_
_entity_poly.entity_id
_entity_poly.type
_entity_poly.pdbx_seq_one_letter_code
_entity_poly.pdbx_strand_id
1 'polypeptide(L)'
;MICARCGEEIPQGEEMNHMGQSLCEDCYIEAIEPPRTCDVTAVYSAKLARKLAGHEGTDGLTELQKEIYDYVKLNGKVTPENIAKKFQLPKWQLDKQFATLRHCELLRGTKIDGIVYILVMEGGPGSLDI
;
A
#
# COMPACT_ATOMS: atom_id res chain seq x y z
N MET A 1 -19.34 16.31 15.12
CA MET A 1 -18.27 17.33 14.92
C MET A 1 -17.47 16.98 13.68
N ILE A 2 -16.59 17.84 13.14
CA ILE A 2 -15.88 17.54 11.89
C ILE A 2 -14.41 17.18 12.17
N CYS A 3 -13.93 16.09 11.57
CA CYS A 3 -12.54 15.68 11.65
C CYS A 3 -11.63 16.70 10.98
N ALA A 4 -10.61 17.18 11.69
CA ALA A 4 -9.68 18.19 11.19
C ALA A 4 -8.80 17.72 10.01
N ARG A 5 -8.76 16.41 9.73
CA ARG A 5 -7.89 15.80 8.71
C ARG A 5 -8.64 15.31 7.47
N CYS A 6 -9.67 14.47 7.63
CA CYS A 6 -10.44 13.94 6.49
C CYS A 6 -11.72 14.75 6.20
N GLY A 7 -12.17 15.60 7.12
CA GLY A 7 -13.41 16.38 6.96
C GLY A 7 -14.71 15.59 7.18
N GLU A 8 -14.63 14.32 7.59
CA GLU A 8 -15.81 13.51 7.90
C GLU A 8 -16.47 13.91 9.23
N GLU A 9 -17.75 13.59 9.37
CA GLU A 9 -18.48 13.77 10.61
C GLU A 9 -18.07 12.70 11.63
N ILE A 10 -17.61 13.17 12.79
CA ILE A 10 -17.30 12.34 13.96
C ILE A 10 -18.55 12.28 14.85
N PRO A 11 -19.04 11.08 15.20
CA PRO A 11 -20.07 10.89 16.20
C PRO A 11 -19.70 11.53 17.54
N GLN A 12 -20.71 12.01 18.27
CA GLN A 12 -20.47 12.69 19.54
C GLN A 12 -19.87 11.72 20.57
N GLY A 13 -18.70 12.04 21.11
CA GLY A 13 -17.98 11.22 22.10
C GLY A 13 -16.96 10.27 21.50
N GLU A 14 -16.85 10.19 20.16
CA GLU A 14 -15.84 9.39 19.44
C GLU A 14 -14.65 10.22 18.97
N GLU A 15 -14.55 11.48 19.41
CA GLU A 15 -13.46 12.35 19.02
C GLU A 15 -12.13 11.99 19.67
N MET A 16 -11.11 11.89 18.82
CA MET A 16 -9.76 11.58 19.22
C MET A 16 -8.91 12.86 19.20
N ASN A 17 -8.29 13.21 20.32
CA ASN A 17 -7.43 14.39 20.40
C ASN A 17 -5.97 14.03 20.11
N HIS A 18 -5.38 14.64 19.09
CA HIS A 18 -3.97 14.50 18.76
C HIS A 18 -3.34 15.85 18.40
N MET A 19 -2.29 16.25 19.12
CA MET A 19 -1.60 17.53 18.93
C MET A 19 -2.54 18.77 18.87
N GLY A 20 -3.61 18.75 19.67
CA GLY A 20 -4.60 19.83 19.71
C GLY A 20 -5.61 19.83 18.55
N GLN A 21 -5.60 18.81 17.68
CA GLN A 21 -6.61 18.58 16.65
C GLN A 21 -7.59 17.49 17.10
N SER A 22 -8.87 17.66 16.76
CA SER A 22 -9.87 16.60 16.91
C SER A 22 -10.02 15.81 15.61
N LEU A 23 -9.79 14.50 15.71
CA LEU A 23 -9.73 13.55 14.60
C LEU A 23 -10.75 12.44 14.79
N CYS A 24 -11.21 11.82 13.69
CA CYS A 24 -11.88 10.53 13.75
C CYS A 24 -10.88 9.43 14.13
N GLU A 25 -11.38 8.27 14.53
CA GLU A 25 -10.56 7.10 14.91
C GLU A 25 -9.51 6.76 13.84
N ASP A 26 -9.92 6.64 12.58
CA ASP A 26 -9.01 6.28 11.47
C ASP A 26 -7.88 7.31 11.31
N CYS A 27 -8.21 8.60 11.31
CA CYS A 27 -7.23 9.67 11.16
C CYS A 27 -6.29 9.76 12.37
N TYR A 28 -6.77 9.44 13.57
CA TYR A 28 -5.98 9.40 14.79
C TYR A 28 -4.97 8.26 14.75
N ILE A 29 -5.41 7.04 14.40
CA ILE A 29 -4.55 5.87 14.29
C ILE A 29 -3.41 6.14 13.30
N GLU A 30 -3.71 6.69 12.14
CA GLU A 30 -2.68 7.07 11.16
C GLU A 30 -1.69 8.11 11.68
N ALA A 31 -2.12 9.03 12.55
CA ALA A 31 -1.25 10.07 13.10
C ALA A 31 -0.29 9.50 14.17
N ILE A 32 -0.76 8.58 15.01
CA ILE A 32 0.06 7.96 16.06
C ILE A 32 0.93 6.81 15.53
N GLU A 33 0.48 6.13 14.48
CA GLU A 33 1.20 5.04 13.83
C GLU A 33 1.39 5.34 12.34
N PRO A 34 2.30 6.29 12.02
CA PRO A 34 2.61 6.59 10.63
C PRO A 34 3.25 5.37 9.96
N PRO A 35 3.06 5.18 8.64
CA PRO A 35 3.72 4.13 7.89
C PRO A 35 5.24 4.18 8.08
N ARG A 36 5.80 3.11 8.69
CA ARG A 36 7.25 2.96 8.89
C ARG A 36 7.89 2.32 7.66
N THR A 37 9.16 2.62 7.43
CA THR A 37 9.97 1.89 6.43
C THR A 37 9.95 0.41 6.74
N CYS A 38 9.89 -0.42 5.71
CA CYS A 38 9.82 -1.87 5.81
C CYS A 38 10.94 -2.43 6.70
N ASP A 39 10.58 -3.11 7.79
CA ASP A 39 11.54 -3.82 8.64
C ASP A 39 12.17 -4.96 7.83
N VAL A 40 13.50 -4.95 7.71
CA VAL A 40 14.24 -5.92 6.87
C VAL A 40 14.00 -7.37 7.30
N THR A 41 13.86 -7.60 8.60
CA THR A 41 13.55 -8.90 9.20
C THR A 41 12.12 -9.33 8.91
N ALA A 42 11.16 -8.40 8.94
CA ALA A 42 9.78 -8.67 8.55
C ALA A 42 9.66 -9.02 7.06
N VAL A 43 10.38 -8.31 6.18
CA VAL A 43 10.43 -8.61 4.74
C VAL A 43 11.02 -10.00 4.50
N TYR A 44 12.17 -10.30 5.12
CA TYR A 44 12.80 -11.62 5.02
C TYR A 44 11.88 -12.74 5.52
N SER A 45 11.22 -12.54 6.67
CA SER A 45 10.32 -13.53 7.27
C SER A 45 9.09 -13.77 6.40
N ALA A 46 8.50 -12.72 5.82
CA ALA A 46 7.39 -12.84 4.89
C ALA A 46 7.80 -13.63 3.63
N LYS A 47 9.00 -13.37 3.09
CA LYS A 47 9.54 -14.11 1.94
C LYS A 47 9.75 -15.59 2.27
N LEU A 48 10.35 -15.88 3.42
CA LEU A 48 10.58 -17.26 3.86
C LEU A 48 9.25 -17.99 4.07
N ALA A 49 8.26 -17.34 4.70
CA ALA A 49 6.93 -17.91 4.90
C ALA A 49 6.24 -18.25 3.57
N ARG A 50 6.28 -17.34 2.58
CA ARG A 50 5.75 -17.61 1.23
C ARG A 50 6.45 -18.78 0.56
N LYS A 51 7.79 -18.83 0.63
CA LYS A 51 8.59 -19.93 0.07
C LYS A 51 8.24 -21.27 0.73
N LEU A 52 8.11 -21.30 2.06
CA LEU A 52 7.75 -22.51 2.81
C LEU A 52 6.30 -22.96 2.54
N ALA A 53 5.40 -22.03 2.23
CA ALA A 53 4.04 -22.32 1.80
C ALA A 53 3.93 -22.72 0.31
N GLY A 54 5.03 -22.71 -0.44
CA GLY A 54 5.02 -22.98 -1.89
C GLY A 54 4.31 -21.91 -2.72
N HIS A 55 4.14 -20.69 -2.16
CA HIS A 55 3.48 -19.59 -2.86
C HIS A 55 4.43 -18.94 -3.88
N GLU A 56 3.99 -18.84 -5.13
CA GLU A 56 4.70 -18.14 -6.21
C GLU A 56 3.88 -16.95 -6.73
N GLY A 57 4.55 -15.96 -7.32
CA GLY A 57 3.89 -14.79 -7.90
C GLY A 57 2.82 -14.16 -6.99
N THR A 58 1.56 -14.23 -7.42
CA THR A 58 0.38 -13.64 -6.75
C THR A 58 -0.31 -14.55 -5.74
N ASP A 59 0.23 -15.73 -5.44
CA ASP A 59 -0.37 -16.67 -4.49
C ASP A 59 -0.49 -16.05 -3.09
N GLY A 60 -1.60 -16.31 -2.42
CA GLY A 60 -1.91 -15.77 -1.09
C GLY A 60 -2.20 -14.27 -1.04
N LEU A 61 -2.25 -13.58 -2.18
CA LEU A 61 -2.72 -12.19 -2.25
C LEU A 61 -4.25 -12.13 -2.24
N THR A 62 -4.79 -11.01 -1.77
CA THR A 62 -6.21 -10.69 -1.91
C THR A 62 -6.55 -10.37 -3.36
N GLU A 63 -7.82 -10.48 -3.75
CA GLU A 63 -8.25 -10.17 -5.12
C GLU A 63 -7.90 -8.73 -5.52
N LEU A 64 -8.11 -7.75 -4.63
CA LEU A 64 -7.71 -6.36 -4.87
C LEU A 64 -6.20 -6.21 -5.14
N GLN A 65 -5.36 -6.95 -4.41
CA GLN A 65 -3.91 -6.91 -4.62
C GLN A 65 -3.50 -7.50 -5.96
N LYS A 66 -4.15 -8.59 -6.39
CA LYS A 66 -3.96 -9.19 -7.71
C LYS A 66 -4.36 -8.22 -8.81
N GLU A 67 -5.54 -7.61 -8.70
CA GLU A 67 -6.02 -6.64 -9.68
C GLU A 67 -5.10 -5.42 -9.81
N ILE A 68 -4.59 -4.89 -8.68
CA ILE A 68 -3.61 -3.79 -8.69
C ILE A 68 -2.32 -4.23 -9.39
N TYR A 69 -1.82 -5.42 -9.07
CA TYR A 69 -0.61 -5.97 -9.68
C TYR A 69 -0.77 -6.14 -11.21
N ASP A 70 -1.86 -6.76 -11.64
CA ASP A 70 -2.16 -7.00 -13.06
C ASP A 70 -2.37 -5.68 -13.81
N TYR A 71 -3.02 -4.70 -13.19
CA TYR A 71 -3.16 -3.38 -13.76
C TYR A 71 -1.80 -2.71 -14.00
N VAL A 72 -0.88 -2.76 -13.04
CA VAL A 72 0.47 -2.20 -13.20
C VAL A 72 1.25 -2.99 -14.25
N LYS A 73 1.18 -4.32 -14.22
CA LYS A 73 1.84 -5.21 -15.19
C LYS A 73 1.42 -4.91 -16.63
N LEU A 74 0.12 -4.71 -16.86
CA LEU A 74 -0.44 -4.41 -18.18
C LEU A 74 0.01 -3.03 -18.71
N ASN A 75 0.16 -2.04 -17.83
CA ASN A 75 0.48 -0.66 -18.20
C ASN A 75 2.00 -0.35 -18.13
N GLY A 76 2.80 -1.27 -17.60
CA GLY A 76 4.25 -1.15 -17.43
C GLY A 76 4.66 -0.22 -16.27
N LYS A 77 4.23 1.04 -16.31
CA LYS A 77 4.44 2.03 -15.23
C LYS A 77 3.20 2.87 -15.03
N VAL A 78 2.78 3.03 -13.77
CA VAL A 78 1.55 3.76 -13.42
C VAL A 78 1.82 4.68 -12.24
N THR A 79 1.24 5.88 -12.23
CA THR A 79 1.35 6.77 -11.08
C THR A 79 0.43 6.31 -9.93
N PRO A 80 0.79 6.54 -8.66
CA PRO A 80 -0.09 6.22 -7.53
C PRO A 80 -1.49 6.83 -7.65
N GLU A 81 -1.61 8.04 -8.20
CA GLU A 81 -2.87 8.75 -8.38
C GLU A 81 -3.80 8.01 -9.37
N ASN A 82 -3.23 7.44 -10.44
CA ASN A 82 -4.01 6.67 -11.42
C ASN A 82 -4.50 5.35 -10.82
N ILE A 83 -3.69 4.69 -9.98
CA ILE A 83 -4.11 3.47 -9.28
C ILE A 83 -5.22 3.82 -8.28
N ALA A 84 -5.02 4.83 -7.43
CA ALA A 84 -6.02 5.28 -6.46
C ALA A 84 -7.35 5.61 -7.14
N LYS A 85 -7.32 6.35 -8.26
CA LYS A 85 -8.51 6.72 -9.02
C LYS A 85 -9.21 5.50 -9.63
N LYS A 86 -8.46 4.55 -10.20
CA LYS A 86 -9.03 3.35 -10.85
C LYS A 86 -9.76 2.46 -9.84
N PHE A 87 -9.14 2.24 -8.67
CA PHE A 87 -9.66 1.35 -7.64
C PHE A 87 -10.49 2.07 -6.57
N GLN A 88 -10.72 3.37 -6.74
CA GLN A 88 -11.47 4.22 -5.80
C GLN A 88 -10.91 4.14 -4.36
N LEU A 89 -9.59 4.10 -4.24
CA LEU A 89 -8.91 3.96 -2.95
C LEU A 89 -8.46 5.33 -2.44
N PRO A 90 -8.71 5.67 -1.16
CA PRO A 90 -8.00 6.76 -0.51
C PRO A 90 -6.51 6.42 -0.45
N LYS A 91 -5.66 7.46 -0.36
CA LYS A 91 -4.20 7.33 -0.43
C LYS A 91 -3.66 6.31 0.57
N TRP A 92 -4.12 6.35 1.82
CA TRP A 92 -3.65 5.46 2.88
C TRP A 92 -3.94 3.98 2.57
N GLN A 93 -5.08 3.69 1.95
CA GLN A 93 -5.46 2.32 1.60
C GLN A 93 -4.61 1.82 0.43
N LEU A 94 -4.32 2.70 -0.55
CA LEU A 94 -3.36 2.37 -1.62
C LEU A 94 -1.96 2.12 -1.05
N ASP A 95 -1.47 2.97 -0.14
CA ASP A 95 -0.16 2.81 0.51
C ASP A 95 -0.08 1.44 1.22
N LYS A 96 -1.16 1.01 1.89
CA LYS A 96 -1.27 -0.31 2.55
C LYS A 96 -1.20 -1.45 1.54
N GLN A 97 -1.93 -1.39 0.43
CA GLN A 97 -1.85 -2.45 -0.61
C GLN A 97 -0.47 -2.49 -1.25
N PHE A 98 0.10 -1.32 -1.55
CA PHE A 98 1.42 -1.20 -2.15
C PHE A 98 2.51 -1.75 -1.22
N ALA A 99 2.42 -1.53 0.10
CA ALA A 99 3.37 -2.09 1.06
C ALA A 99 3.41 -3.63 0.99
N THR A 100 2.26 -4.29 0.93
CA THR A 100 2.19 -5.75 0.78
C THR A 100 2.80 -6.21 -0.55
N LEU A 101 2.43 -5.57 -1.66
CA LEU A 101 2.96 -5.91 -3.00
C LEU A 101 4.47 -5.66 -3.11
N ARG A 102 4.99 -4.65 -2.41
CA ARG A 102 6.42 -4.35 -2.31
C ARG A 102 7.17 -5.39 -1.47
N HIS A 103 6.62 -5.80 -0.33
CA HIS A 103 7.20 -6.85 0.52
C HIS A 103 7.25 -8.21 -0.17
N CYS A 104 6.28 -8.48 -1.04
CA CYS A 104 6.29 -9.68 -1.88
C CYS A 104 7.24 -9.55 -3.09
N GLU A 105 8.00 -8.46 -3.22
CA GLU A 105 8.89 -8.19 -4.34
C GLU A 105 8.17 -8.23 -5.70
N LEU A 106 6.88 -7.84 -5.73
CA LEU A 106 6.08 -7.81 -6.97
C LEU A 106 6.09 -6.44 -7.62
N LEU A 107 5.90 -5.38 -6.83
CA LEU A 107 5.91 -4.00 -7.30
C LEU A 107 7.00 -3.18 -6.62
N ARG A 108 7.49 -2.17 -7.32
CA ARG A 108 8.41 -1.16 -6.77
C ARG A 108 7.98 0.25 -7.13
N GLY A 109 8.35 1.19 -6.27
CA GLY A 109 8.25 2.61 -6.57
C GLY A 109 9.56 3.08 -7.19
N THR A 110 9.48 3.94 -8.20
CA THR A 110 10.63 4.64 -8.78
C THR A 110 10.26 6.08 -9.09
N LYS A 111 11.26 6.95 -9.15
CA LYS A 111 11.08 8.35 -9.54
C LYS A 111 11.73 8.55 -10.92
N ILE A 112 10.94 8.95 -11.91
CA ILE A 112 11.39 9.25 -13.27
C ILE A 112 11.03 10.70 -13.55
N ASP A 113 12.02 11.53 -13.88
CA ASP A 113 11.84 12.96 -14.20
C ASP A 113 10.99 13.74 -13.16
N GLY A 114 11.20 13.44 -11.88
CA GLY A 114 10.47 14.10 -10.79
C GLY A 114 9.15 13.43 -10.41
N ILE A 115 8.63 12.52 -11.23
CA ILE A 115 7.31 11.89 -11.05
C ILE A 115 7.48 10.49 -10.46
N VAL A 116 6.65 10.14 -9.48
CA VAL A 116 6.64 8.82 -8.86
C VAL A 116 5.80 7.86 -9.71
N TYR A 117 6.38 6.70 -10.03
CA TYR A 117 5.72 5.61 -10.71
C TYR A 117 5.84 4.32 -9.89
N ILE A 118 4.82 3.49 -10.01
CA ILE A 118 4.80 2.11 -9.57
C ILE A 118 4.94 1.22 -10.81
N LEU A 119 5.86 0.26 -10.74
CA LEU A 119 6.14 -0.71 -11.81
C LEU A 119 6.39 -2.10 -11.20
N VAL A 120 6.39 -3.13 -12.05
CA VAL A 120 6.78 -4.48 -11.66
C VAL A 120 8.25 -4.51 -11.24
N MET A 121 8.57 -5.22 -10.17
CA MET A 121 9.95 -5.37 -9.70
C MET A 121 10.68 -6.44 -10.53
N GLU A 122 11.79 -6.05 -11.16
CA GLU A 122 12.70 -6.97 -11.85
C GLU A 122 13.43 -7.87 -10.85
N GLY A 123 13.57 -9.17 -11.14
CA GLY A 123 14.23 -10.16 -10.28
C GLY A 123 13.45 -10.62 -9.05
N GLY A 124 12.19 -10.19 -8.89
CA GLY A 124 11.30 -10.66 -7.82
C GLY A 124 10.58 -11.97 -8.18
N PRO A 125 9.82 -12.59 -7.25
CA PRO A 125 9.04 -13.81 -7.54
C PRO A 125 7.93 -13.61 -8.58
N GLY A 126 7.70 -12.37 -9.05
CA GLY A 126 6.82 -12.03 -10.17
C GLY A 126 7.55 -11.62 -11.45
N SER A 127 8.89 -11.54 -11.47
CA SER A 127 9.63 -11.30 -12.71
C SER A 127 9.68 -12.60 -13.51
N LEU A 128 8.99 -12.59 -14.65
CA LEU A 128 9.22 -13.58 -15.70
C LEU A 128 10.66 -13.39 -16.18
N ASP A 129 11.50 -14.40 -15.98
CA ASP A 129 12.70 -14.58 -16.78
C ASP A 129 12.23 -14.71 -18.24
N ILE A 130 12.53 -13.69 -19.06
CA ILE A 130 12.41 -13.77 -20.53
C ILE A 130 13.77 -14.12 -21.09
#